data_AF-A0A7C8MYP6-F1
#
_entry.id   AF-A0A7C8MYP6-F1
#
_cell.length_a   1.000
_cell.length_b   1.000
_cell.length_c   1.000
_cell.angle_alpha   90.00
_cell.angle_beta   90.00
_cell.angle_gamma   90.00
#
_symmetry.space_group_name_H-M   'P 1'
#
loop_
_entity.id
_entity.type
_entity.pdbx_description
1 polymer ?
#
loop_
_entity_poly.entity_id
_entity_poly.type
_entity_poly.pdbx_seq_one_letter_code
_entity_poly.pdbx_strand_id
1 'polypeptide(L)'
;MEEEKPTEQFHTRRTPNSRVRVPHRNLPTTTEKGFASLEEELQNLDGAVKSDGEDCEIHYYEERLDTRGENVCLRVGTKSDIQIEKRKSHRACLSQHLRRALREVIGPHLEHDFNIPIITIFHPLEPLFHYRKQLQEYAEKCNEAKMRSHLDLCLRYVKYTLSREIAIFDQNFANESSSLRVDNDNLWIAYKPGDLIYMRSGRIDTVSRLRKFEKVYDIGYGYPRPYRWKVTSERIEYDGTDFGHVDVYTYIDAYCGQVSIRDLNVFPLRFHLKGAQIRDDLIQRGRLYVSLRGVCHRFFDGVAEFPSGKDERKLHSPVFRASSKEYLQMTEEDFMICSHEVHGYDLVQQLWGTFNLAGIQDVKFNHDAFSHLLLSSDKKNLISSLVLQHDSEGDRFDDYIQNKGKGLIFLLHGPPGVGKTLTAESIADHAQRPLFTITSNHIMDDLSRLLTLASSWGAVVLIDEADVFMQERNLSDLDRNELISTLLRILEYFEGIMFLTTNRVEVIDSAFQSRIHLSIAYPPLSVDTRKELWRDWITRADSDSEPDWLTESYLNELANRDLNGREIKNVMKIAHALAHSEKRRIHDTDVFRGLEARDSVQHKQNNFVVCLDLNT
;
A
#
# COMPACT_ATOMS: atom_id res chain seq x y z
N MET A 1 -42.43 -13.80 -53.22
CA MET A 1 -43.44 -13.47 -52.21
C MET A 1 -42.87 -12.34 -51.37
N GLU A 2 -43.16 -11.14 -51.84
CA GLU A 2 -43.09 -9.90 -51.08
C GLU A 2 -44.05 -10.00 -49.89
N GLU A 3 -43.72 -9.37 -48.77
CA GLU A 3 -44.77 -8.85 -47.88
C GLU A 3 -44.26 -7.62 -47.12
N GLU A 4 -45.20 -6.70 -46.96
CA GLU A 4 -45.06 -5.25 -46.88
C GLU A 4 -44.77 -4.69 -45.48
N LYS A 5 -44.28 -3.44 -45.46
CA LYS A 5 -44.20 -2.55 -44.30
C LYS A 5 -45.58 -2.26 -43.68
N PRO A 6 -45.59 -1.76 -42.43
CA PRO A 6 -46.22 -0.47 -42.21
C PRO A 6 -45.29 0.53 -41.51
N THR A 7 -45.32 1.74 -42.07
CA THR A 7 -44.67 2.96 -41.57
C THR A 7 -45.73 3.74 -40.79
N GLU A 8 -45.62 3.84 -39.47
CA GLU A 8 -46.39 4.83 -38.70
C GLU A 8 -45.48 6.01 -38.33
N GLN A 9 -45.73 7.13 -39.00
CA GLN A 9 -45.21 8.45 -38.63
C GLN A 9 -46.06 9.01 -37.48
N PHE A 10 -45.52 9.06 -36.27
CA PHE A 10 -46.06 9.90 -35.21
C PHE A 10 -45.30 11.22 -35.13
N HIS A 11 -46.01 12.29 -35.50
CA HIS A 11 -45.55 13.68 -35.40
C HIS A 11 -45.12 14.05 -33.98
N THR A 12 -43.89 14.52 -33.85
CA THR A 12 -43.37 15.22 -32.67
C THR A 12 -44.13 16.54 -32.44
N ARG A 13 -45.09 16.55 -31.51
CA ARG A 13 -45.50 17.78 -30.82
C ARG A 13 -44.60 17.97 -29.60
N ARG A 14 -43.69 18.94 -29.69
CA ARG A 14 -42.98 19.50 -28.54
C ARG A 14 -44.00 20.12 -27.58
N THR A 15 -44.19 19.53 -26.41
CA THR A 15 -44.73 20.23 -25.23
C THR A 15 -43.55 20.69 -24.36
N PRO A 16 -43.44 22.00 -24.04
CA PRO A 16 -42.46 22.47 -23.08
C PRO A 16 -43.01 22.37 -21.66
N ASN A 17 -42.13 21.99 -20.71
CA ASN A 17 -42.27 22.13 -19.26
C ASN A 17 -43.37 21.32 -18.55
N SER A 18 -43.12 20.02 -18.34
CA SER A 18 -43.60 19.35 -17.12
C SER A 18 -42.46 19.33 -16.09
N ARG A 19 -42.44 20.32 -15.21
CA ARG A 19 -41.64 20.25 -13.97
C ARG A 19 -42.18 19.09 -13.14
N VAL A 20 -41.45 17.99 -13.08
CA VAL A 20 -41.72 16.91 -12.11
C VAL A 20 -41.50 17.51 -10.73
N ARG A 21 -42.60 17.74 -9.99
CA ARG A 21 -42.56 18.16 -8.58
C ARG A 21 -42.02 16.98 -7.76
N VAL A 22 -40.86 17.17 -7.16
CA VAL A 22 -40.40 16.33 -6.03
C VAL A 22 -41.36 16.59 -4.87
N PRO A 23 -41.90 15.56 -4.18
CA PRO A 23 -42.81 15.78 -3.07
C PRO A 23 -42.06 16.43 -1.90
N HIS A 24 -42.47 17.66 -1.57
CA HIS A 24 -42.00 18.36 -0.37
C HIS A 24 -42.47 17.61 0.89
N ARG A 25 -41.53 17.30 1.79
CA ARG A 25 -41.86 16.97 3.18
C ARG A 25 -42.36 18.25 3.85
N ASN A 26 -43.64 18.27 4.22
CA ASN A 26 -44.18 19.27 5.13
C ASN A 26 -43.42 19.19 6.46
N LEU A 27 -42.80 20.30 6.86
CA LEU A 27 -42.30 20.51 8.22
C LEU A 27 -43.49 20.42 9.21
N PRO A 28 -43.29 19.87 10.42
CA PRO A 28 -44.36 19.73 11.40
C PRO A 28 -44.86 21.11 11.88
N THR A 29 -46.14 21.38 11.64
CA THR A 29 -46.87 22.50 12.24
C THR A 29 -46.98 22.30 13.76
N THR A 30 -46.07 22.92 14.51
CA THR A 30 -46.09 22.93 15.98
C THR A 30 -46.23 24.37 16.49
N THR A 31 -47.44 24.67 16.99
CA THR A 31 -47.89 25.84 17.78
C THR A 31 -47.20 27.19 17.56
N GLU A 32 -47.86 28.05 16.77
CA GLU A 32 -47.54 29.44 16.40
C GLU A 32 -47.15 30.40 17.55
N LYS A 33 -47.43 30.07 18.82
CA LYS A 33 -47.18 30.98 19.96
C LYS A 33 -45.72 31.00 20.46
N GLY A 34 -44.93 29.96 20.19
CA GLY A 34 -43.49 29.94 20.53
C GLY A 34 -42.60 30.51 19.44
N PHE A 35 -43.02 30.38 18.17
CA PHE A 35 -42.33 30.95 17.00
C PHE A 35 -42.31 32.48 17.03
N ALA A 36 -43.45 33.10 17.40
CA ALA A 36 -43.57 34.56 17.43
C ALA A 36 -42.61 35.21 18.43
N SER A 37 -42.39 34.65 19.63
CA SER A 37 -41.54 35.31 20.64
C SER A 37 -40.04 35.19 20.35
N LEU A 38 -39.61 34.12 19.68
CA LEU A 38 -38.19 33.91 19.30
C LEU A 38 -37.86 34.60 17.97
N GLU A 39 -38.82 34.65 17.02
CA GLU A 39 -38.73 35.53 15.85
C GLU A 39 -38.78 37.01 16.24
N GLU A 40 -39.61 37.41 17.21
CA GLU A 40 -39.60 38.76 17.77
C GLU A 40 -38.29 39.03 18.53
N GLU A 41 -37.74 38.10 19.31
CA GLU A 41 -36.44 38.29 19.97
C GLU A 41 -35.26 38.37 18.97
N LEU A 42 -35.29 37.56 17.91
CA LEU A 42 -34.30 37.60 16.82
C LEU A 42 -34.47 38.85 15.93
N GLN A 43 -35.70 39.34 15.73
CA GLN A 43 -36.00 40.62 15.06
C GLN A 43 -35.72 41.85 15.97
N ASN A 44 -35.82 41.71 17.29
CA ASN A 44 -35.48 42.77 18.24
C ASN A 44 -33.97 42.96 18.38
N LEU A 45 -33.16 41.94 18.07
CA LEU A 45 -31.71 42.07 17.89
C LEU A 45 -31.32 42.91 16.65
N ASP A 46 -32.21 42.98 15.65
CA ASP A 46 -32.05 43.79 14.42
C ASP A 46 -32.16 45.32 14.71
N GLY A 47 -32.56 45.70 15.93
CA GLY A 47 -32.74 47.09 16.36
C GLY A 47 -31.49 47.76 16.96
N ALA A 48 -30.40 47.03 17.20
CA ALA A 48 -29.21 47.57 17.86
C ALA A 48 -28.00 47.67 16.92
N VAL A 49 -27.78 48.91 16.47
CA VAL A 49 -26.50 49.47 15.98
C VAL A 49 -26.12 49.13 14.53
N LYS A 50 -26.36 50.12 13.65
CA LYS A 50 -25.65 50.25 12.37
C LYS A 50 -24.17 50.55 12.66
N SER A 51 -23.31 49.55 12.54
CA SER A 51 -21.86 49.77 12.39
C SER A 51 -21.22 48.70 11.50
N ASP A 52 -20.00 48.98 11.09
CA ASP A 52 -18.97 48.30 10.29
C ASP A 52 -18.73 46.78 10.48
N GLY A 53 -19.62 46.01 11.12
CA GLY A 53 -19.51 44.55 11.29
C GLY A 53 -18.82 44.11 12.59
N GLU A 54 -18.69 45.01 13.56
CA GLU A 54 -18.25 44.68 14.92
C GLU A 54 -19.31 43.92 15.73
N ASP A 55 -20.60 44.17 15.47
CA ASP A 55 -21.72 43.54 16.15
C ASP A 55 -22.36 42.47 15.25
N CYS A 56 -22.78 41.34 15.81
CA CYS A 56 -23.30 40.20 15.06
C CYS A 56 -24.73 40.43 14.57
N GLU A 57 -24.90 40.65 13.26
CA GLU A 57 -26.20 40.81 12.60
C GLU A 57 -26.59 39.50 11.88
N ILE A 58 -27.82 38.97 12.07
CA ILE A 58 -28.33 37.79 11.34
C ILE A 58 -29.51 38.23 10.46
N HIS A 59 -29.36 38.12 9.14
CA HIS A 59 -30.40 38.43 8.18
C HIS A 59 -31.14 37.18 7.67
N TYR A 60 -32.46 37.33 7.48
CA TYR A 60 -33.35 36.31 6.93
C TYR A 60 -33.84 36.70 5.53
N TYR A 61 -33.75 35.76 4.59
CA TYR A 61 -34.33 35.85 3.24
C TYR A 61 -35.02 34.51 2.91
N GLU A 62 -35.94 34.48 1.94
CA GLU A 62 -36.61 33.24 1.46
C GLU A 62 -35.60 32.20 0.92
N GLU A 63 -35.97 30.97 0.50
CA GLU A 63 -35.02 29.86 0.19
C GLU A 63 -34.32 29.94 -1.19
N ARG A 64 -33.01 29.64 -1.23
CA ARG A 64 -32.27 29.27 -2.45
C ARG A 64 -31.74 27.86 -2.30
N LEU A 65 -31.93 27.12 -3.38
CA LEU A 65 -31.16 25.93 -3.68
C LEU A 65 -29.82 26.37 -4.27
N ASP A 66 -28.73 25.74 -3.87
CA ASP A 66 -27.46 25.84 -4.59
C ASP A 66 -27.59 25.18 -5.99
N THR A 67 -26.50 25.14 -6.76
CA THR A 67 -26.51 24.47 -8.08
C THR A 67 -26.78 22.96 -8.00
N ARG A 68 -26.71 22.36 -6.81
CA ARG A 68 -26.93 20.94 -6.52
C ARG A 68 -28.31 20.66 -5.93
N GLY A 69 -29.12 21.68 -5.65
CA GLY A 69 -30.44 21.49 -5.03
C GLY A 69 -30.42 21.50 -3.50
N GLU A 70 -29.34 21.95 -2.87
CA GLU A 70 -29.21 21.98 -1.40
C GLU A 70 -29.57 23.34 -0.82
N ASN A 71 -30.31 23.32 0.29
CA ASN A 71 -30.68 24.53 1.02
C ASN A 71 -29.47 25.10 1.75
N VAL A 72 -29.11 26.34 1.45
CA VAL A 72 -28.07 27.05 2.20
C VAL A 72 -28.64 27.58 3.51
N CYS A 73 -28.04 27.20 4.64
CA CYS A 73 -28.63 27.46 5.95
C CYS A 73 -28.01 28.64 6.68
N LEU A 74 -26.69 28.88 6.57
CA LEU A 74 -26.02 30.01 7.23
C LEU A 74 -24.75 30.43 6.46
N ARG A 75 -24.57 31.73 6.22
CA ARG A 75 -23.30 32.33 5.73
C ARG A 75 -22.70 33.21 6.82
N VAL A 76 -21.42 33.07 7.14
CA VAL A 76 -20.73 33.88 8.17
C VAL A 76 -19.58 34.64 7.52
N GLY A 77 -19.58 35.97 7.63
CA GLY A 77 -18.56 36.83 7.01
C GLY A 77 -18.63 38.27 7.55
N THR A 78 -17.84 39.19 6.99
CA THR A 78 -18.01 40.62 7.26
C THR A 78 -19.02 41.22 6.28
N LYS A 79 -19.44 42.46 6.55
CA LYS A 79 -20.33 43.23 5.66
C LYS A 79 -19.72 43.50 4.28
N SER A 80 -18.39 43.67 4.19
CA SER A 80 -17.69 43.82 2.91
C SER A 80 -17.69 42.52 2.11
N ASP A 81 -17.58 41.39 2.80
CA ASP A 81 -17.46 40.08 2.17
C ASP A 81 -18.83 39.58 1.70
N ILE A 82 -19.87 39.75 2.53
CA ILE A 82 -21.25 39.37 2.19
C ILE A 82 -21.94 40.54 1.47
N GLN A 83 -21.89 40.54 0.13
CA GLN A 83 -22.74 41.44 -0.67
C GLN A 83 -24.21 41.08 -0.48
N ILE A 84 -24.92 41.90 0.30
CA ILE A 84 -26.36 41.78 0.54
C ILE A 84 -27.12 42.25 -0.71
N GLU A 85 -27.26 41.37 -1.69
CA GLU A 85 -28.20 41.59 -2.78
C GLU A 85 -29.63 41.32 -2.28
N LYS A 86 -30.51 42.33 -2.36
CA LYS A 86 -31.92 42.31 -1.90
C LYS A 86 -32.83 41.23 -2.55
N ARG A 87 -32.27 40.29 -3.33
CA ARG A 87 -33.03 39.29 -4.11
C ARG A 87 -32.47 37.86 -4.06
N LYS A 88 -31.61 37.52 -3.10
CA LYS A 88 -31.05 36.16 -3.00
C LYS A 88 -31.20 35.55 -1.61
N SER A 89 -31.45 34.25 -1.63
CA SER A 89 -32.34 33.55 -0.71
C SER A 89 -31.57 32.66 0.31
N HIS A 90 -30.96 33.24 1.36
CA HIS A 90 -30.09 32.51 2.34
C HIS A 90 -30.11 33.22 3.71
N ARG A 91 -29.64 32.60 4.82
CA ARG A 91 -29.39 33.33 6.08
C ARG A 91 -27.93 33.82 6.12
N ALA A 92 -27.70 35.07 6.49
CA ALA A 92 -26.36 35.67 6.55
C ALA A 92 -26.08 36.26 7.94
N CYS A 93 -24.94 35.89 8.52
CA CYS A 93 -24.42 36.37 9.79
C CYS A 93 -23.18 37.24 9.53
N LEU A 94 -23.26 38.50 9.89
CA LEU A 94 -22.17 39.47 9.75
C LEU A 94 -21.37 39.50 11.06
N SER A 95 -20.35 38.64 11.19
CA SER A 95 -19.58 38.55 12.44
C SER A 95 -18.15 38.07 12.20
N GLN A 96 -17.19 38.99 12.33
CA GLN A 96 -15.76 38.63 12.26
C GLN A 96 -15.34 37.71 13.41
N HIS A 97 -15.93 37.89 14.60
CA HIS A 97 -15.65 37.06 15.78
C HIS A 97 -16.14 35.63 15.53
N LEU A 98 -17.38 35.45 15.08
CA LEU A 98 -17.89 34.11 14.80
C LEU A 98 -17.09 33.43 13.70
N ARG A 99 -16.72 34.16 12.65
CA ARG A 99 -15.82 33.64 11.60
C ARG A 99 -14.50 33.14 12.17
N ARG A 100 -13.86 33.91 13.06
CA ARG A 100 -12.60 33.52 13.72
C ARG A 100 -12.78 32.25 14.56
N ALA A 101 -13.82 32.22 15.41
CA ALA A 101 -14.10 31.07 16.27
C ALA A 101 -14.40 29.79 15.47
N LEU A 102 -15.19 29.88 14.39
CA LEU A 102 -15.46 28.73 13.53
C LEU A 102 -14.19 28.23 12.82
N ARG A 103 -13.31 29.13 12.38
CA ARG A 103 -12.04 28.75 11.77
C ARG A 103 -11.09 28.07 12.76
N GLU A 104 -11.01 28.53 13.99
CA GLU A 104 -10.12 27.96 15.00
C GLU A 104 -10.64 26.62 15.56
N VAL A 105 -11.94 26.49 15.79
CA VAL A 105 -12.53 25.30 16.43
C VAL A 105 -12.88 24.20 15.43
N ILE A 106 -13.39 24.56 14.25
CA ILE A 106 -13.85 23.60 13.24
C ILE A 106 -12.87 23.48 12.09
N GLY A 107 -12.24 24.60 11.70
CA GLY A 107 -11.34 24.67 10.54
C GLY A 107 -10.25 23.59 10.48
N PRO A 108 -9.56 23.22 11.57
CA PRO A 108 -8.53 22.16 11.52
C PRO A 108 -9.07 20.79 11.06
N HIS A 109 -10.37 20.54 11.22
CA HIS A 109 -11.00 19.26 10.93
C HIS A 109 -11.70 19.22 9.56
N LEU A 110 -11.74 20.34 8.83
CA LEU A 110 -12.41 20.49 7.54
C LEU A 110 -11.46 21.13 6.51
N GLU A 111 -11.58 20.78 5.24
CA GLU A 111 -10.55 21.10 4.24
C GLU A 111 -10.41 22.59 3.94
N HIS A 112 -11.47 23.21 3.41
CA HIS A 112 -11.33 24.48 2.70
C HIS A 112 -12.47 25.46 2.96
N ASP A 113 -13.64 25.00 3.41
CA ASP A 113 -14.84 25.83 3.57
C ASP A 113 -14.70 26.90 4.66
N PHE A 114 -13.77 26.73 5.59
CA PHE A 114 -13.60 27.62 6.75
C PHE A 114 -12.41 28.60 6.61
N ASN A 115 -11.58 28.42 5.57
CA ASN A 115 -10.43 29.30 5.29
C ASN A 115 -10.76 30.44 4.30
N ILE A 116 -11.93 30.38 3.67
CA ILE A 116 -12.45 31.42 2.79
C ILE A 116 -13.00 32.63 3.58
N PRO A 117 -13.09 33.83 2.97
CA PRO A 117 -13.60 35.03 3.64
C PRO A 117 -15.04 34.90 4.14
N ILE A 118 -15.87 34.11 3.43
CA ILE A 118 -17.26 33.85 3.76
C ILE A 118 -17.44 32.34 3.99
N ILE A 119 -17.71 31.95 5.23
CA ILE A 119 -17.99 30.57 5.59
C ILE A 119 -19.44 30.28 5.23
N THR A 120 -19.72 29.22 4.46
CA THR A 120 -21.09 28.82 4.10
C THR A 120 -21.39 27.45 4.68
N ILE A 121 -22.48 27.34 5.43
CA ILE A 121 -22.93 26.11 6.07
C ILE A 121 -24.31 25.76 5.49
N PHE A 122 -24.37 24.61 4.84
CA PHE A 122 -25.59 24.09 4.22
C PHE A 122 -26.48 23.40 5.26
N HIS A 123 -27.73 23.10 4.90
CA HIS A 123 -28.59 22.29 5.75
C HIS A 123 -28.26 20.79 5.57
N PRO A 124 -28.15 20.00 6.65
CA PRO A 124 -28.27 20.40 8.06
C PRO A 124 -27.00 21.13 8.54
N LEU A 125 -27.10 21.96 9.59
CA LEU A 125 -25.97 22.72 10.18
C LEU A 125 -24.91 21.81 10.86
N GLU A 126 -24.41 20.83 10.12
CA GLU A 126 -23.60 19.70 10.56
C GLU A 126 -22.33 20.13 11.33
N PRO A 127 -21.49 21.05 10.83
CA PRO A 127 -20.31 21.48 11.57
C PRO A 127 -20.67 22.13 12.90
N LEU A 128 -21.73 22.94 12.95
CA LEU A 128 -22.16 23.58 14.19
C LEU A 128 -22.76 22.57 15.17
N PHE A 129 -23.51 21.60 14.68
CA PHE A 129 -24.07 20.52 15.50
C PHE A 129 -22.96 19.73 16.19
N HIS A 130 -21.98 19.24 15.43
CA HIS A 130 -20.93 18.36 15.94
C HIS A 130 -19.91 19.04 16.85
N TYR A 131 -19.67 20.34 16.62
CA TYR A 131 -18.69 21.13 17.37
C TYR A 131 -19.32 22.05 18.43
N ARG A 132 -20.63 21.94 18.67
CA ARG A 132 -21.38 22.80 19.62
C ARG A 132 -20.74 22.88 21.01
N LYS A 133 -20.26 21.74 21.54
CA LYS A 133 -19.62 21.68 22.87
C LYS A 133 -18.28 22.39 22.87
N GLN A 134 -17.43 22.15 21.87
CA GLN A 134 -16.12 22.81 21.77
C GLN A 134 -16.26 24.31 21.49
N LEU A 135 -17.27 24.73 20.71
CA LEU A 135 -17.59 26.15 20.52
C LEU A 135 -18.05 26.80 21.83
N GLN A 136 -18.82 26.08 22.65
CA GLN A 136 -19.22 26.55 23.97
C GLN A 136 -18.02 26.69 24.92
N GLU A 137 -17.16 25.67 25.00
CA GLU A 137 -15.92 25.72 25.81
C GLU A 137 -14.98 26.83 25.35
N TYR A 138 -14.87 27.05 24.03
CA TYR A 138 -14.11 28.14 23.45
C TYR A 138 -14.69 29.51 23.85
N ALA A 139 -16.02 29.64 23.87
CA ALA A 139 -16.68 30.85 24.38
C ALA A 139 -16.36 31.06 25.88
N GLU A 140 -16.47 30.03 26.71
CA GLU A 140 -16.21 30.11 28.15
C GLU A 140 -14.77 30.53 28.49
N LYS A 141 -13.79 30.09 27.67
CA LYS A 141 -12.37 30.45 27.82
C LYS A 141 -12.01 31.81 27.22
N CYS A 142 -12.89 32.40 26.42
CA CYS A 142 -12.60 33.64 25.69
C CYS A 142 -12.83 34.89 26.57
N ASN A 143 -11.81 35.75 26.65
CA ASN A 143 -11.92 37.01 27.40
C ASN A 143 -12.75 38.08 26.66
N GLU A 144 -12.93 37.96 25.34
CA GLU A 144 -13.67 38.93 24.54
C GLU A 144 -15.19 38.79 24.75
N ALA A 145 -15.82 39.80 25.36
CA ALA A 145 -17.26 39.80 25.63
C ALA A 145 -18.12 39.71 24.35
N LYS A 146 -17.73 40.42 23.28
CA LYS A 146 -18.43 40.39 21.98
C LYS A 146 -18.41 38.99 21.36
N MET A 147 -17.24 38.34 21.34
CA MET A 147 -17.09 36.96 20.85
C MET A 147 -17.98 35.97 21.60
N ARG A 148 -18.03 36.06 22.94
CA ARG A 148 -18.92 35.24 23.77
C ARG A 148 -20.39 35.43 23.42
N SER A 149 -20.82 36.68 23.31
CA SER A 149 -22.20 37.02 22.91
C SER A 149 -22.56 36.44 21.53
N HIS A 150 -21.65 36.57 20.55
CA HIS A 150 -21.86 36.08 19.19
C HIS A 150 -21.93 34.55 19.12
N LEU A 151 -21.08 33.85 19.89
CA LEU A 151 -21.11 32.39 19.99
C LEU A 151 -22.36 31.89 20.70
N ASP A 152 -22.77 32.54 21.79
CA ASP A 152 -24.01 32.19 22.51
C ASP A 152 -25.25 32.33 21.60
N LEU A 153 -25.34 33.42 20.84
CA LEU A 153 -26.41 33.61 19.85
C LEU A 153 -26.40 32.47 18.79
N CYS A 154 -25.22 32.13 18.26
CA CYS A 154 -25.07 31.06 17.29
C CYS A 154 -25.48 29.69 17.86
N LEU A 155 -25.05 29.36 19.08
CA LEU A 155 -25.37 28.11 19.75
C LEU A 155 -26.84 28.00 20.12
N ARG A 156 -27.48 29.10 20.56
CA ARG A 156 -28.94 29.16 20.76
C ARG A 156 -29.70 28.90 19.47
N TYR A 157 -29.27 29.51 18.37
CA TYR A 157 -29.84 29.29 17.05
C TYR A 157 -29.71 27.82 16.60
N VAL A 158 -28.56 27.19 16.81
CA VAL A 158 -28.34 25.75 16.53
C VAL A 158 -29.25 24.89 17.40
N LYS A 159 -29.33 25.17 18.70
CA LYS A 159 -30.18 24.43 19.65
C LYS A 159 -31.66 24.50 19.27
N TYR A 160 -32.11 25.66 18.81
CA TYR A 160 -33.48 25.83 18.31
C TYR A 160 -33.71 25.04 17.02
N THR A 161 -32.87 25.27 16.02
CA THR A 161 -33.00 24.72 14.67
C THR A 161 -32.88 23.20 14.63
N LEU A 162 -31.97 22.63 15.44
CA LEU A 162 -31.67 21.19 15.47
C LEU A 162 -32.11 20.52 16.77
N SER A 163 -33.12 21.07 17.44
CA SER A 163 -33.60 20.57 18.75
C SER A 163 -33.95 19.08 18.72
N ARG A 164 -34.60 18.63 17.64
CA ARG A 164 -34.98 17.22 17.44
C ARG A 164 -33.75 16.34 17.29
N GLU A 165 -32.80 16.73 16.44
CA GLU A 165 -31.58 15.99 16.14
C GLU A 165 -30.67 15.91 17.36
N ILE A 166 -30.59 16.99 18.15
CA ILE A 166 -29.89 17.01 19.44
C ILE A 166 -30.51 16.00 20.40
N ALA A 167 -31.83 15.97 20.53
CA ALA A 167 -32.51 15.00 21.39
C ALA A 167 -32.28 13.55 20.95
N ILE A 168 -32.33 13.28 19.64
CA ILE A 168 -32.03 11.95 19.08
C ILE A 168 -30.58 11.56 19.40
N PHE A 169 -29.63 12.49 19.27
CA PHE A 169 -28.24 12.24 19.58
C PHE A 169 -28.02 11.96 21.07
N ASP A 170 -28.60 12.79 21.94
CA ASP A 170 -28.45 12.64 23.38
C ASP A 170 -29.05 11.32 23.88
N GLN A 171 -30.16 10.87 23.28
CA GLN A 171 -30.79 9.59 23.60
C GLN A 171 -29.97 8.38 23.09
N ASN A 172 -29.46 8.45 21.85
CA ASN A 172 -28.93 7.28 21.15
C ASN A 172 -27.39 7.20 21.07
N PHE A 173 -26.67 8.29 21.38
CA PHE A 173 -25.20 8.37 21.20
C PHE A 173 -24.42 9.02 22.32
N ALA A 174 -25.05 9.74 23.27
CA ALA A 174 -24.29 10.47 24.29
C ALA A 174 -23.62 9.58 25.34
N ASN A 175 -24.12 8.36 25.56
CA ASN A 175 -23.64 7.47 26.62
C ASN A 175 -23.19 6.11 26.06
N GLU A 176 -22.26 5.44 26.75
CA GLU A 176 -21.76 4.11 26.37
C GLU A 176 -22.86 3.02 26.37
N SER A 177 -23.93 3.21 27.16
CA SER A 177 -25.08 2.31 27.24
C SER A 177 -26.22 2.64 26.27
N SER A 178 -26.02 3.60 25.35
CA SER A 178 -27.07 3.99 24.41
C SER A 178 -27.40 2.89 23.40
N SER A 179 -28.59 2.98 22.81
CA SER A 179 -29.09 1.99 21.83
C SER A 179 -28.20 1.89 20.57
N LEU A 180 -27.47 2.98 20.26
CA LEU A 180 -26.68 3.15 19.03
C LEU A 180 -27.50 2.91 17.76
N ARG A 181 -28.80 3.16 17.81
CA ARG A 181 -29.70 3.01 16.66
C ARG A 181 -30.09 4.36 16.09
N VAL A 182 -30.12 4.45 14.77
CA VAL A 182 -30.52 5.67 14.06
C VAL A 182 -31.20 5.33 12.74
N ASP A 183 -32.16 6.15 12.36
CA ASP A 183 -32.78 6.07 11.04
C ASP A 183 -31.89 6.70 9.97
N ASN A 184 -32.14 6.33 8.71
CA ASN A 184 -31.30 6.76 7.60
C ASN A 184 -31.26 8.29 7.41
N ASP A 185 -32.33 9.03 7.74
CA ASP A 185 -32.34 10.49 7.55
C ASP A 185 -31.49 11.22 8.59
N ASN A 186 -31.41 10.67 9.81
CA ASN A 186 -30.63 11.22 10.92
C ASN A 186 -29.23 10.64 11.06
N LEU A 187 -28.80 9.74 10.15
CA LEU A 187 -27.51 9.04 10.27
C LEU A 187 -26.31 9.98 10.46
N TRP A 188 -26.32 11.13 9.79
CA TRP A 188 -25.26 12.14 9.84
C TRP A 188 -24.93 12.65 11.26
N ILE A 189 -25.87 12.59 12.20
CA ILE A 189 -25.63 13.05 13.59
C ILE A 189 -24.60 12.19 14.32
N ALA A 190 -24.34 10.97 13.84
CA ALA A 190 -23.37 10.07 14.45
C ALA A 190 -21.96 10.20 13.86
N TYR A 191 -21.82 10.82 12.68
CA TYR A 191 -20.55 10.94 11.94
C TYR A 191 -20.01 12.36 12.09
N LYS A 192 -19.16 12.57 13.08
CA LYS A 192 -18.55 13.88 13.33
C LYS A 192 -17.28 14.02 12.49
N PRO A 193 -17.14 15.04 11.64
CA PRO A 193 -15.89 15.29 10.91
C PRO A 193 -14.69 15.30 11.86
N GLY A 194 -13.57 14.71 11.45
CA GLY A 194 -12.40 14.48 12.31
C GLY A 194 -12.42 13.16 13.07
N ASP A 195 -13.55 12.46 13.17
CA ASP A 195 -13.61 11.14 13.81
C ASP A 195 -12.80 10.09 13.04
N LEU A 196 -12.25 9.14 13.78
CA LEU A 196 -11.73 7.91 13.23
C LEU A 196 -12.88 6.99 12.84
N ILE A 197 -12.92 6.59 11.57
CA ILE A 197 -13.93 5.74 10.96
C ILE A 197 -13.36 4.35 10.78
N TYR A 198 -14.03 3.37 11.36
CA TYR A 198 -13.70 1.96 11.24
C TYR A 198 -14.39 1.33 10.04
N MET A 199 -13.64 0.49 9.34
CA MET A 199 -14.13 -0.39 8.29
C MET A 199 -13.44 -1.74 8.42
N ARG A 200 -14.14 -2.81 8.03
CA ARG A 200 -13.56 -4.14 7.94
C ARG A 200 -13.66 -4.65 6.51
N SER A 201 -12.51 -4.82 5.86
CA SER A 201 -12.41 -5.45 4.54
C SER A 201 -11.93 -6.89 4.71
N GLY A 202 -12.85 -7.85 4.65
CA GLY A 202 -12.55 -9.25 4.92
C GLY A 202 -12.02 -9.49 6.34
N ARG A 203 -10.74 -9.85 6.45
CA ARG A 203 -10.06 -10.09 7.74
C ARG A 203 -9.25 -8.89 8.25
N ILE A 204 -9.26 -7.78 7.50
CA ILE A 204 -8.41 -6.62 7.77
C ILE A 204 -9.26 -5.51 8.37
N ASP A 205 -8.90 -5.12 9.58
CA ASP A 205 -9.43 -3.93 10.24
C ASP A 205 -8.70 -2.69 9.73
N THR A 206 -9.43 -1.68 9.27
CA THR A 206 -8.87 -0.42 8.79
C THR A 206 -9.57 0.76 9.45
N VAL A 207 -8.81 1.85 9.61
CA VAL A 207 -9.33 3.12 10.10
C VAL A 207 -8.87 4.24 9.18
N SER A 208 -9.74 5.21 8.95
CA SER A 208 -9.45 6.45 8.24
C SER A 208 -10.05 7.64 9.01
N ARG A 209 -9.55 8.85 8.76
CA ARG A 209 -10.07 10.05 9.43
C ARG A 209 -11.19 10.66 8.60
N LEU A 210 -12.39 10.81 9.17
CA LEU A 210 -13.54 11.39 8.47
C LEU A 210 -13.25 12.84 8.10
N ARG A 211 -13.51 13.19 6.84
CA ARG A 211 -13.49 14.57 6.35
C ARG A 211 -14.89 15.09 6.10
N LYS A 212 -15.71 14.28 5.42
CA LYS A 212 -17.04 14.69 4.97
C LYS A 212 -18.01 13.53 4.93
N PHE A 213 -19.24 13.77 5.35
CA PHE A 213 -20.33 12.80 5.31
C PHE A 213 -21.55 13.44 4.62
N GLU A 214 -21.82 13.10 3.36
CA GLU A 214 -22.82 13.80 2.55
C GLU A 214 -23.75 12.86 1.80
N LYS A 215 -24.96 13.34 1.47
CA LYS A 215 -25.88 12.60 0.60
C LYS A 215 -25.43 12.76 -0.85
N VAL A 216 -25.36 11.66 -1.57
CA VAL A 216 -25.09 11.65 -3.02
C VAL A 216 -26.23 10.97 -3.74
N TYR A 217 -26.73 11.64 -4.78
CA TYR A 217 -27.78 11.13 -5.66
C TYR A 217 -27.12 10.58 -6.91
N ASP A 218 -27.33 9.30 -7.19
CA ASP A 218 -26.75 8.63 -8.35
C ASP A 218 -27.47 9.08 -9.63
N ILE A 219 -26.74 9.66 -10.59
CA ILE A 219 -27.31 10.19 -11.84
C ILE A 219 -27.30 9.09 -12.91
N GLY A 220 -27.97 7.98 -12.63
CA GLY A 220 -28.05 6.82 -13.55
C GLY A 220 -29.17 6.97 -14.59
N TYR A 221 -28.97 6.35 -15.78
CA TYR A 221 -29.90 6.33 -16.91
C TYR A 221 -31.33 5.86 -16.51
N GLY A 222 -32.24 6.80 -16.25
CA GLY A 222 -33.69 6.61 -16.42
C GLY A 222 -34.55 6.22 -15.21
N TYR A 223 -33.98 5.95 -14.03
CA TYR A 223 -34.76 5.68 -12.81
C TYR A 223 -34.18 6.40 -11.59
N PRO A 224 -35.01 7.03 -10.72
CA PRO A 224 -34.52 7.63 -9.49
C PRO A 224 -34.01 6.54 -8.55
N ARG A 225 -32.68 6.44 -8.40
CA ARG A 225 -32.07 5.63 -7.36
C ARG A 225 -32.20 6.36 -6.01
N PRO A 226 -32.42 5.65 -4.89
CA PRO A 226 -32.33 6.25 -3.57
C PRO A 226 -30.93 6.86 -3.39
N TYR A 227 -30.85 7.97 -2.65
CA TYR A 227 -29.56 8.56 -2.31
C TYR A 227 -28.72 7.58 -1.50
N ARG A 228 -27.40 7.73 -1.57
CA ARG A 228 -26.45 7.01 -0.72
C ARG A 228 -25.70 8.01 0.14
N TRP A 229 -25.28 7.59 1.32
CA TRP A 229 -24.34 8.37 2.11
C TRP A 229 -22.93 8.13 1.61
N LYS A 230 -22.24 9.18 1.22
CA LYS A 230 -20.82 9.15 0.84
C LYS A 230 -19.99 9.52 2.06
N VAL A 231 -19.15 8.58 2.49
CA VAL A 231 -18.13 8.77 3.52
C VAL A 231 -16.83 9.12 2.82
N THR A 232 -16.42 10.38 2.93
CA THR A 232 -15.10 10.83 2.47
C THR A 232 -14.17 10.90 3.66
N SER A 233 -13.09 10.15 3.61
CA SER A 233 -12.11 10.03 4.68
C SER A 233 -10.70 10.09 4.14
N GLU A 234 -9.72 10.41 4.98
CA GLU A 234 -8.31 10.44 4.61
C GLU A 234 -7.53 9.31 5.30
N ARG A 235 -6.53 8.80 4.59
CA ARG A 235 -5.50 7.89 5.11
C ARG A 235 -4.11 8.39 4.73
N ILE A 236 -3.07 7.85 5.36
CA ILE A 236 -1.67 8.18 5.06
C ILE A 236 -1.07 7.10 4.17
N GLU A 237 -0.50 7.52 3.05
CA GLU A 237 0.21 6.66 2.10
C GLU A 237 1.63 7.20 1.85
N TYR A 238 2.50 6.36 1.28
CA TYR A 238 3.87 6.65 0.91
C TYR A 238 4.01 6.62 -0.61
N ASP A 239 4.56 7.69 -1.21
CA ASP A 239 4.73 7.80 -2.68
C ASP A 239 6.09 7.29 -3.18
N GLY A 240 6.93 6.74 -2.29
CA GLY A 240 8.31 6.38 -2.57
C GLY A 240 9.33 7.45 -2.13
N THR A 241 8.88 8.65 -1.77
CA THR A 241 9.72 9.75 -1.28
C THR A 241 9.27 10.23 0.09
N ASP A 242 7.99 10.54 0.23
CA ASP A 242 7.39 11.09 1.43
C ASP A 242 6.01 10.50 1.75
N PHE A 243 5.55 10.76 2.97
CA PHE A 243 4.20 10.39 3.40
C PHE A 243 3.23 11.54 3.13
N GLY A 244 2.02 11.20 2.70
CA GLY A 244 0.98 12.18 2.42
C GLY A 244 -0.42 11.66 2.65
N HIS A 245 -1.35 12.59 2.83
CA HIS A 245 -2.76 12.28 2.98
C HIS A 245 -3.41 12.01 1.61
N VAL A 246 -4.16 10.92 1.54
CA VAL A 246 -4.92 10.47 0.38
C VAL A 246 -6.38 10.27 0.75
N ASP A 247 -7.27 10.70 -0.14
CA ASP A 247 -8.71 10.51 0.04
C ASP A 247 -9.18 9.12 -0.32
N VAL A 248 -10.03 8.58 0.54
CA VAL A 248 -10.70 7.29 0.40
C VAL A 248 -12.19 7.50 0.55
N TYR A 249 -12.96 6.84 -0.32
CA TYR A 249 -14.40 6.96 -0.37
C TYR A 249 -15.06 5.61 -0.07
N THR A 250 -16.10 5.63 0.75
CA THR A 250 -16.97 4.48 0.99
C THR A 250 -18.42 4.95 1.01
N TYR A 251 -19.35 4.04 0.72
CA TYR A 251 -20.77 4.34 0.65
C TYR A 251 -21.57 3.52 1.64
N ILE A 252 -22.60 4.15 2.22
CA ILE A 252 -23.65 3.47 2.98
C ILE A 252 -24.94 3.60 2.18
N ASP A 253 -25.53 2.47 1.83
CA ASP A 253 -26.81 2.43 1.13
C ASP A 253 -27.95 2.89 2.04
N ALA A 254 -28.95 3.56 1.46
CA ALA A 254 -30.13 3.97 2.20
C ALA A 254 -30.88 2.75 2.74
N TYR A 255 -31.35 2.86 3.98
CA TYR A 255 -32.11 1.82 4.67
C TYR A 255 -33.40 2.37 5.29
N CYS A 256 -34.30 1.47 5.67
CA CYS A 256 -35.57 1.80 6.29
C CYS A 256 -35.55 1.43 7.78
N GLY A 257 -36.22 2.24 8.61
CA GLY A 257 -36.29 2.02 10.05
C GLY A 257 -34.99 2.36 10.79
N GLN A 258 -34.85 1.87 12.02
CA GLN A 258 -33.68 2.12 12.87
C GLN A 258 -32.70 0.94 12.84
N VAL A 259 -31.49 1.22 12.41
CA VAL A 259 -30.38 0.24 12.31
C VAL A 259 -29.33 0.57 13.37
N SER A 260 -28.66 -0.44 13.93
CA SER A 260 -27.52 -0.21 14.81
C SER A 260 -26.34 0.29 13.98
N ILE A 261 -25.65 1.33 14.44
CA ILE A 261 -24.46 1.86 13.76
C ILE A 261 -23.39 0.77 13.57
N ARG A 262 -23.31 -0.20 14.48
CA ARG A 262 -22.35 -1.31 14.43
C ARG A 262 -22.63 -2.31 13.30
N ASP A 263 -23.85 -2.31 12.76
CA ASP A 263 -24.25 -3.21 11.67
C ASP A 263 -23.95 -2.58 10.28
N LEU A 264 -23.51 -1.31 10.24
CA LEU A 264 -23.11 -0.64 9.01
C LEU A 264 -21.72 -1.10 8.58
N ASN A 265 -21.45 -1.08 7.27
CA ASN A 265 -20.16 -1.46 6.68
C ASN A 265 -19.00 -0.52 7.05
N VAL A 266 -19.32 0.70 7.46
CA VAL A 266 -18.37 1.73 7.87
C VAL A 266 -19.02 2.57 8.96
N PHE A 267 -18.32 2.84 10.07
CA PHE A 267 -18.86 3.63 11.19
C PHE A 267 -17.77 4.18 12.13
N PRO A 268 -18.05 5.19 12.97
CA PRO A 268 -17.03 5.75 13.87
C PRO A 268 -16.48 4.74 14.88
N LEU A 269 -15.14 4.65 14.97
CA LEU A 269 -14.40 3.69 15.80
C LEU A 269 -14.78 3.78 17.28
N ARG A 270 -15.15 4.96 17.78
CA ARG A 270 -15.63 5.15 19.16
C ARG A 270 -16.84 4.30 19.53
N PHE A 271 -17.61 3.83 18.54
CA PHE A 271 -18.77 2.96 18.76
C PHE A 271 -18.40 1.47 18.68
N HIS A 272 -17.16 1.12 18.32
CA HIS A 272 -16.71 -0.26 18.20
C HIS A 272 -16.48 -0.90 19.58
N LEU A 273 -16.99 -2.12 19.79
CA LEU A 273 -16.89 -2.83 21.08
C LEU A 273 -15.44 -3.10 21.52
N LYS A 274 -14.56 -3.36 20.55
CA LYS A 274 -13.12 -3.58 20.75
C LYS A 274 -12.27 -2.38 20.31
N GLY A 275 -12.82 -1.16 20.38
CA GLY A 275 -12.15 0.05 19.87
C GLY A 275 -10.75 0.26 20.44
N ALA A 276 -10.53 -0.03 21.73
CA ALA A 276 -9.22 0.06 22.37
C ALA A 276 -8.20 -0.94 21.79
N GLN A 277 -8.57 -2.22 21.66
CA GLN A 277 -7.70 -3.24 21.06
C GLN A 277 -7.34 -2.90 19.61
N ILE A 278 -8.34 -2.50 18.82
CA ILE A 278 -8.11 -2.09 17.42
C ILE A 278 -7.17 -0.89 17.37
N ARG A 279 -7.31 0.07 18.28
CA ARG A 279 -6.40 1.23 18.36
C ARG A 279 -4.95 0.78 18.51
N ASP A 280 -4.68 -0.09 19.47
CA ASP A 280 -3.32 -0.58 19.75
C ASP A 280 -2.74 -1.36 18.56
N ASP A 281 -3.53 -2.24 17.96
CA ASP A 281 -3.13 -3.04 16.79
C ASP A 281 -2.80 -2.13 15.57
N LEU A 282 -3.62 -1.11 15.34
CA LEU A 282 -3.43 -0.16 14.24
C LEU A 282 -2.24 0.76 14.45
N ILE A 283 -1.96 1.19 15.69
CA ILE A 283 -0.76 1.96 16.01
C ILE A 283 0.49 1.13 15.71
N GLN A 284 0.54 -0.13 16.14
CA GLN A 284 1.67 -1.02 15.87
C GLN A 284 1.86 -1.24 14.37
N ARG A 285 0.76 -1.48 13.63
CA ARG A 285 0.78 -1.62 12.17
C ARG A 285 1.27 -0.35 11.47
N GLY A 286 0.82 0.83 11.91
CA GLY A 286 1.28 2.12 11.37
C GLY A 286 2.76 2.36 11.63
N ARG A 287 3.28 1.99 12.81
CA ARG A 287 4.72 2.05 13.10
C ARG A 287 5.51 1.14 12.17
N LEU A 288 5.03 -0.08 11.91
CA LEU A 288 5.63 -0.98 10.92
C LEU A 288 5.63 -0.34 9.52
N TYR A 289 4.49 0.19 9.07
CA TYR A 289 4.37 0.88 7.77
C TYR A 289 5.41 1.99 7.61
N VAL A 290 5.56 2.83 8.63
CA VAL A 290 6.50 3.96 8.62
C VAL A 290 7.95 3.48 8.70
N SER A 291 8.22 2.38 9.41
CA SER A 291 9.56 1.77 9.49
C SER A 291 10.04 1.20 8.15
N LEU A 292 9.11 0.92 7.22
CA LEU A 292 9.41 0.42 5.88
C LEU A 292 9.72 1.56 4.89
N ARG A 293 9.91 2.80 5.37
CA ARG A 293 10.33 3.93 4.54
C ARG A 293 11.69 3.65 3.88
N GLY A 294 11.77 3.91 2.58
CA GLY A 294 12.98 3.69 1.80
C GLY A 294 13.12 2.24 1.33
N VAL A 295 14.35 1.80 1.12
CA VAL A 295 14.64 0.44 0.63
C VAL A 295 14.70 -0.52 1.81
N CYS A 296 13.78 -1.47 1.86
CA CYS A 296 13.74 -2.53 2.86
C CYS A 296 13.71 -3.92 2.22
N HIS A 297 14.64 -4.79 2.59
CA HIS A 297 14.58 -6.21 2.23
C HIS A 297 13.76 -6.97 3.28
N ARG A 298 12.65 -7.58 2.85
CA ARG A 298 11.69 -8.28 3.73
C ARG A 298 11.25 -9.59 3.09
N PHE A 299 10.90 -10.54 3.95
CA PHE A 299 10.21 -11.76 3.54
C PHE A 299 8.70 -11.50 3.56
N PHE A 300 7.97 -12.09 2.62
CA PHE A 300 6.52 -11.96 2.55
C PHE A 300 5.85 -13.33 2.54
N ASP A 301 4.93 -13.53 3.49
CA ASP A 301 4.08 -14.71 3.62
C ASP A 301 2.61 -14.27 3.63
N GLY A 302 1.96 -14.32 2.47
CA GLY A 302 0.58 -13.87 2.32
C GLY A 302 0.14 -13.75 0.86
N VAL A 303 -0.98 -13.07 0.66
CA VAL A 303 -1.51 -12.78 -0.67
C VAL A 303 -1.05 -11.39 -1.09
N ALA A 304 -0.34 -11.32 -2.22
CA ALA A 304 0.04 -10.07 -2.87
C ALA A 304 -0.84 -9.83 -4.09
N GLU A 305 -1.11 -8.56 -4.39
CA GLU A 305 -1.85 -8.15 -5.58
C GLU A 305 -0.87 -7.63 -6.63
N PHE A 306 -0.93 -8.23 -7.82
CA PHE A 306 -0.12 -7.82 -8.96
C PHE A 306 -1.02 -7.24 -10.05
N PRO A 307 -0.67 -6.10 -10.66
CA PRO A 307 -1.46 -5.52 -11.74
C PRO A 307 -1.54 -6.47 -12.94
N SER A 308 -2.74 -6.63 -13.51
CA SER A 308 -2.94 -7.44 -14.71
C SER A 308 -2.38 -6.71 -15.95
N GLY A 309 -1.25 -7.19 -16.49
CA GLY A 309 -0.63 -6.71 -17.73
C GLY A 309 0.78 -6.13 -17.56
N LYS A 310 1.50 -5.88 -18.66
CA LYS A 310 2.87 -5.29 -18.67
C LYS A 310 2.95 -3.82 -18.23
N ASP A 311 1.87 -3.27 -17.68
CA ASP A 311 1.77 -1.87 -17.33
C ASP A 311 2.24 -1.67 -15.88
N GLU A 312 3.53 -1.89 -15.63
CA GLU A 312 4.19 -1.63 -14.33
C GLU A 312 3.96 -0.18 -13.85
N ARG A 313 3.63 0.72 -14.78
CA ARG A 313 3.28 2.13 -14.53
C ARG A 313 1.93 2.33 -13.81
N LYS A 314 1.18 1.26 -13.54
CA LYS A 314 -0.09 1.30 -12.80
C LYS A 314 0.04 1.01 -11.30
N LEU A 315 1.24 0.83 -10.76
CA LEU A 315 1.37 0.98 -9.31
C LEU A 315 1.01 2.44 -8.98
N HIS A 316 -0.09 2.60 -8.24
CA HIS A 316 -0.63 3.89 -7.86
C HIS A 316 0.47 4.74 -7.23
N SER A 317 0.93 5.79 -7.94
CA SER A 317 1.56 6.92 -7.26
C SER A 317 0.43 7.66 -6.55
N PRO A 318 0.38 7.66 -5.21
CA PRO A 318 -0.69 8.34 -4.50
C PRO A 318 -0.66 9.83 -4.84
N VAL A 319 -1.82 10.39 -5.17
CA VAL A 319 -1.93 11.83 -5.40
C VAL A 319 -2.11 12.51 -4.05
N PHE A 320 -1.00 12.97 -3.49
CA PHE A 320 -1.02 13.70 -2.23
C PHE A 320 -1.71 15.04 -2.36
N ARG A 321 -2.39 15.44 -1.28
CA ARG A 321 -2.87 16.81 -1.13
C ARG A 321 -1.67 17.76 -0.99
N ALA A 322 -1.75 18.91 -1.65
CA ALA A 322 -0.63 19.82 -1.95
C ALA A 322 0.07 20.52 -0.74
N SER A 323 -0.14 20.09 0.51
CA SER A 323 0.31 20.86 1.70
C SER A 323 1.13 20.11 2.75
N SER A 324 1.52 18.85 2.58
CA SER A 324 2.23 18.11 3.65
C SER A 324 3.72 17.89 3.35
N LYS A 325 4.48 18.98 3.14
CA LYS A 325 5.96 18.93 3.08
C LYS A 325 6.65 19.07 4.46
N GLU A 326 5.88 19.10 5.55
CA GLU A 326 6.43 19.19 6.89
C GLU A 326 6.53 17.80 7.51
N TYR A 327 7.78 17.38 7.75
CA TYR A 327 8.18 16.16 8.45
C TYR A 327 7.34 15.95 9.72
N LEU A 328 6.46 14.95 9.69
CA LEU A 328 5.58 14.60 10.79
C LEU A 328 6.39 14.06 11.98
N GLN A 329 6.29 14.72 13.13
CA GLN A 329 6.16 13.97 14.38
C GLN A 329 4.78 13.30 14.32
N MET A 330 4.72 12.09 13.74
CA MET A 330 3.47 11.35 13.60
C MET A 330 2.87 11.09 14.98
N THR A 331 1.61 11.50 15.15
CA THR A 331 0.85 11.20 16.36
C THR A 331 0.40 9.73 16.36
N GLU A 332 -0.09 9.24 17.50
CA GLU A 332 -0.70 7.91 17.55
C GLU A 332 -1.88 7.77 16.59
N GLU A 333 -2.69 8.83 16.41
CA GLU A 333 -3.80 8.81 15.46
C GLU A 333 -3.34 8.77 14.01
N ASP A 334 -2.18 9.36 13.69
CA ASP A 334 -1.61 9.31 12.34
C ASP A 334 -1.14 7.89 12.00
N PHE A 335 -0.52 7.18 12.95
CA PHE A 335 -0.17 5.76 12.75
C PHE A 335 -1.41 4.89 12.48
N MET A 336 -2.54 5.18 13.12
CA MET A 336 -3.76 4.39 12.92
C MET A 336 -4.35 4.51 11.52
N ILE A 337 -4.16 5.65 10.86
CA ILE A 337 -4.70 5.92 9.52
C ILE A 337 -3.69 5.62 8.41
N CYS A 338 -2.54 5.04 8.72
CA CYS A 338 -1.62 4.54 7.70
C CYS A 338 -2.26 3.43 6.86
N SER A 339 -1.85 3.33 5.60
CA SER A 339 -2.21 2.21 4.74
C SER A 339 -1.90 0.87 5.40
N HIS A 340 -2.72 -0.14 5.09
CA HIS A 340 -2.52 -1.51 5.52
C HIS A 340 -1.70 -2.33 4.51
N GLU A 341 -1.31 -1.69 3.41
CA GLU A 341 -0.59 -2.27 2.28
C GLU A 341 0.61 -1.42 1.92
N VAL A 342 1.65 -2.07 1.40
CA VAL A 342 2.87 -1.43 0.91
C VAL A 342 3.10 -1.83 -0.54
N HIS A 343 3.71 -0.93 -1.30
CA HIS A 343 4.21 -1.25 -2.62
C HIS A 343 5.61 -1.85 -2.51
N GLY A 344 5.86 -2.93 -3.24
CA GLY A 344 7.13 -3.64 -3.21
C GLY A 344 7.44 -4.28 -4.55
N TYR A 345 8.67 -4.77 -4.69
CA TYR A 345 9.12 -5.53 -5.85
C TYR A 345 9.39 -6.97 -5.43
N ASP A 346 8.71 -7.93 -6.06
CA ASP A 346 8.98 -9.35 -5.88
C ASP A 346 10.25 -9.73 -6.65
N LEU A 347 11.33 -10.07 -5.94
CA LEU A 347 12.62 -10.41 -6.55
C LEU A 347 12.60 -11.73 -7.33
N VAL A 348 11.64 -12.62 -7.04
CA VAL A 348 11.51 -13.93 -7.69
C VAL A 348 10.66 -13.80 -8.96
N GLN A 349 9.49 -13.18 -8.85
CA GLN A 349 8.59 -12.95 -9.99
C GLN A 349 9.05 -11.78 -10.87
N GLN A 350 9.92 -10.93 -10.35
CA GLN A 350 10.44 -9.72 -11.00
C GLN A 350 9.35 -8.72 -11.37
N LEU A 351 8.38 -8.54 -10.48
CA LEU A 351 7.22 -7.69 -10.68
C LEU A 351 6.96 -6.77 -9.49
N TRP A 352 6.52 -5.56 -9.80
CA TRP A 352 5.96 -4.66 -8.80
C TRP A 352 4.57 -5.12 -8.38
N GLY A 353 4.28 -5.06 -7.09
CA GLY A 353 3.00 -5.45 -6.52
C GLY A 353 2.66 -4.70 -5.24
N THR A 354 1.47 -4.98 -4.73
CA THR A 354 0.96 -4.47 -3.45
C THR A 354 0.90 -5.62 -2.45
N PHE A 355 1.49 -5.42 -1.28
CA PHE A 355 1.69 -6.42 -0.24
C PHE A 355 1.02 -6.00 1.06
N ASN A 356 0.25 -6.90 1.66
CA ASN A 356 -0.38 -6.63 2.95
C ASN A 356 0.66 -6.61 4.08
N LEU A 357 0.62 -5.60 4.94
CA LEU A 357 1.55 -5.48 6.07
C LEU A 357 1.56 -6.72 7.00
N ALA A 358 0.43 -7.42 7.14
CA ALA A 358 0.34 -8.60 8.00
C ALA A 358 1.22 -9.77 7.53
N GLY A 359 1.59 -9.82 6.25
CA GLY A 359 2.47 -10.85 5.69
C GLY A 359 3.95 -10.47 5.70
N ILE A 360 4.32 -9.25 6.09
CA ILE A 360 5.71 -8.77 6.04
C ILE A 360 6.47 -9.24 7.28
N GLN A 361 7.64 -9.84 7.05
CA GLN A 361 8.51 -10.38 8.08
C GLN A 361 9.97 -10.03 7.77
N ASP A 362 10.84 -10.10 8.79
CA ASP A 362 12.27 -9.98 8.58
C ASP A 362 12.82 -11.20 7.84
N VAL A 363 13.79 -10.96 6.96
CA VAL A 363 14.46 -12.02 6.21
C VAL A 363 15.32 -12.86 7.16
N LYS A 364 15.16 -14.18 7.11
CA LYS A 364 15.99 -15.13 7.85
C LYS A 364 17.18 -15.54 6.99
N PHE A 365 18.29 -14.82 7.11
CA PHE A 365 19.52 -15.13 6.40
C PHE A 365 20.20 -16.39 6.94
N ASN A 366 20.76 -17.22 6.06
CA ASN A 366 21.55 -18.38 6.46
C ASN A 366 23.03 -18.00 6.62
N HIS A 367 23.41 -17.65 7.85
CA HIS A 367 24.79 -17.24 8.18
C HIS A 367 25.84 -18.35 7.95
N ASP A 368 25.44 -19.62 8.02
CA ASP A 368 26.35 -20.75 7.87
C ASP A 368 26.53 -21.18 6.41
N ALA A 369 25.65 -20.75 5.49
CA ALA A 369 25.65 -21.19 4.10
C ALA A 369 27.02 -21.01 3.42
N PHE A 370 27.65 -19.85 3.61
CA PHE A 370 28.95 -19.54 3.00
C PHE A 370 30.10 -20.35 3.62
N SER A 371 30.00 -20.64 4.92
CA SER A 371 31.00 -21.45 5.64
C SER A 371 31.04 -22.90 5.12
N HIS A 372 29.88 -23.46 4.76
CA HIS A 372 29.71 -24.82 4.26
C HIS A 372 30.02 -25.00 2.77
N LEU A 373 30.27 -23.91 2.05
CA LEU A 373 30.64 -24.00 0.64
C LEU A 373 31.99 -24.72 0.51
N LEU A 374 32.15 -25.69 -0.39
CA LEU A 374 33.43 -26.38 -0.58
C LEU A 374 34.40 -25.57 -1.45
N LEU A 375 34.86 -24.45 -0.89
CA LEU A 375 35.94 -23.62 -1.39
C LEU A 375 37.09 -23.59 -0.38
N SER A 376 38.33 -23.41 -0.88
CA SER A 376 39.47 -23.19 0.00
C SER A 376 39.26 -21.95 0.86
N SER A 377 39.81 -21.98 2.08
CA SER A 377 39.76 -20.86 3.03
C SER A 377 40.23 -19.55 2.39
N ASP A 378 41.28 -19.61 1.58
CA ASP A 378 41.85 -18.42 0.92
C ASP A 378 40.88 -17.79 -0.07
N LYS A 379 40.18 -18.62 -0.88
CA LYS A 379 39.15 -18.14 -1.81
C LYS A 379 37.96 -17.57 -1.06
N LYS A 380 37.50 -18.24 0.01
CA LYS A 380 36.40 -17.75 0.86
C LYS A 380 36.72 -16.38 1.45
N ASN A 381 37.90 -16.25 2.07
CA ASN A 381 38.36 -15.01 2.69
C ASN A 381 38.51 -13.88 1.67
N LEU A 382 39.00 -14.19 0.45
CA LEU A 382 39.11 -13.19 -0.62
C LEU A 382 37.73 -12.68 -1.06
N ILE A 383 36.78 -13.58 -1.35
CA ILE A 383 35.42 -13.22 -1.75
C ILE A 383 34.74 -12.41 -0.65
N SER A 384 34.76 -12.91 0.59
CA SER A 384 34.09 -12.24 1.72
C SER A 384 34.68 -10.86 2.00
N SER A 385 36.01 -10.71 1.94
CA SER A 385 36.65 -9.42 2.18
C SER A 385 36.27 -8.41 1.11
N LEU A 386 36.30 -8.81 -0.18
CA LEU A 386 35.91 -7.92 -1.28
C LEU A 386 34.44 -7.49 -1.19
N VAL A 387 33.53 -8.44 -0.89
CA VAL A 387 32.10 -8.14 -0.80
C VAL A 387 31.76 -7.28 0.42
N LEU A 388 32.29 -7.59 1.60
CA LEU A 388 31.97 -6.86 2.83
C LEU A 388 32.61 -5.47 2.89
N GLN A 389 33.74 -5.25 2.21
CA GLN A 389 34.41 -3.94 2.16
C GLN A 389 33.84 -3.02 1.08
N HIS A 390 33.15 -3.56 0.07
CA HIS A 390 32.60 -2.81 -1.07
C HIS A 390 31.67 -1.65 -0.66
N ASP A 391 30.96 -1.78 0.48
CA ASP A 391 30.04 -0.76 0.99
C ASP A 391 30.65 0.16 2.08
N SER A 392 31.87 -0.12 2.55
CA SER A 392 32.48 0.72 3.59
C SER A 392 32.83 2.09 3.00
N GLU A 393 32.35 3.18 3.64
CA GLU A 393 32.44 4.61 3.21
C GLU A 393 33.87 5.17 3.02
N GLY A 394 34.87 4.32 2.76
CA GLY A 394 36.28 4.64 2.75
C GLY A 394 37.05 4.36 1.47
N ASP A 395 36.47 3.73 0.43
CA ASP A 395 37.27 3.42 -0.76
C ASP A 395 37.34 4.59 -1.76
N ARG A 396 38.13 5.60 -1.37
CA ARG A 396 38.71 6.61 -2.27
C ARG A 396 39.78 5.98 -3.17
N PHE A 397 39.42 4.94 -3.89
CA PHE A 397 40.14 4.48 -5.07
C PHE A 397 39.27 4.74 -6.32
N ASP A 398 38.60 5.89 -6.34
CA ASP A 398 37.85 6.35 -7.52
C ASP A 398 38.85 6.59 -8.67
N ASP A 399 38.57 5.94 -9.80
CA ASP A 399 39.25 6.19 -11.08
C ASP A 399 39.15 7.70 -11.41
N TYR A 400 40.04 8.23 -12.27
CA TYR A 400 40.10 9.67 -12.58
C TYR A 400 38.79 10.25 -13.18
N ILE A 401 37.85 9.38 -13.54
CA ILE A 401 36.52 9.68 -14.09
C ILE A 401 35.47 9.37 -13.03
N GLN A 402 34.68 10.38 -12.65
CA GLN A 402 33.54 10.20 -11.73
C GLN A 402 32.59 9.10 -12.25
N ASN A 403 32.26 8.13 -11.39
CA ASN A 403 31.33 7.00 -11.63
C ASN A 403 31.86 5.86 -12.52
N LYS A 404 33.18 5.73 -12.68
CA LYS A 404 33.81 4.58 -13.33
C LYS A 404 34.58 3.75 -12.30
N GLY A 405 34.44 2.41 -12.35
CA GLY A 405 35.21 1.50 -11.49
C GLY A 405 34.64 1.22 -10.09
N LYS A 406 33.39 1.63 -9.80
CA LYS A 406 32.71 1.37 -8.52
C LYS A 406 32.05 0.00 -8.42
N GLY A 407 32.07 -0.79 -9.49
CA GLY A 407 31.46 -2.12 -9.54
C GLY A 407 32.45 -3.22 -9.14
N LEU A 408 31.97 -4.24 -8.43
CA LEU A 408 32.71 -5.44 -8.10
C LEU A 408 32.13 -6.62 -8.89
N ILE A 409 32.85 -7.05 -9.93
CA ILE A 409 32.37 -8.08 -10.87
C ILE A 409 33.19 -9.37 -10.70
N PHE A 410 32.51 -10.45 -10.33
CA PHE A 410 33.05 -11.79 -10.21
C PHE A 410 32.64 -12.66 -11.40
N LEU A 411 33.57 -13.46 -11.92
CA LEU A 411 33.28 -14.53 -12.87
C LEU A 411 33.50 -15.89 -12.20
N LEU A 412 32.43 -16.66 -12.03
CA LEU A 412 32.48 -18.03 -11.54
C LEU A 412 32.38 -18.99 -12.73
N HIS A 413 33.42 -19.78 -12.97
CA HIS A 413 33.47 -20.66 -14.14
C HIS A 413 33.85 -22.10 -13.80
N GLY A 414 33.27 -23.06 -14.51
CA GLY A 414 33.53 -24.49 -14.31
C GLY A 414 32.36 -25.37 -14.76
N PRO A 415 32.46 -26.69 -14.61
CA PRO A 415 31.38 -27.63 -14.98
C PRO A 415 30.05 -27.36 -14.26
N PRO A 416 28.91 -27.84 -14.78
CA PRO A 416 27.63 -27.70 -14.09
C PRO A 416 27.62 -28.46 -12.75
N GLY A 417 26.89 -27.94 -11.76
CA GLY A 417 26.65 -28.63 -10.49
C GLY A 417 27.78 -28.59 -9.46
N VAL A 418 28.81 -27.74 -9.64
CA VAL A 418 29.97 -27.59 -8.75
C VAL A 418 29.85 -26.45 -7.71
N GLY A 419 28.69 -25.81 -7.60
CA GLY A 419 28.44 -24.79 -6.56
C GLY A 419 28.65 -23.32 -6.97
N LYS A 420 28.72 -23.00 -8.26
CA LYS A 420 28.87 -21.62 -8.77
C LYS A 420 27.73 -20.70 -8.29
N THR A 421 26.48 -21.00 -8.67
CA THR A 421 25.27 -20.27 -8.26
C THR A 421 25.16 -20.20 -6.73
N LEU A 422 25.42 -21.34 -6.06
CA LEU A 422 25.40 -21.43 -4.59
C LEU A 422 26.40 -20.47 -3.91
N THR A 423 27.51 -20.14 -4.58
CA THR A 423 28.48 -19.18 -4.05
C THR A 423 27.89 -17.78 -4.00
N ALA A 424 27.20 -17.35 -5.06
CA ALA A 424 26.52 -16.06 -5.11
C ALA A 424 25.33 -15.98 -4.13
N GLU A 425 24.56 -17.08 -4.01
CA GLU A 425 23.47 -17.19 -3.03
C GLU A 425 23.99 -17.07 -1.59
N SER A 426 25.02 -17.86 -1.25
CA SER A 426 25.56 -17.90 0.11
C SER A 426 26.29 -16.63 0.53
N ILE A 427 26.96 -15.95 -0.40
CA ILE A 427 27.62 -14.67 -0.10
C ILE A 427 26.61 -13.53 0.07
N ALA A 428 25.48 -13.55 -0.67
CA ALA A 428 24.39 -12.60 -0.46
C ALA A 428 23.78 -12.75 0.94
N ASP A 429 23.54 -13.98 1.38
CA ASP A 429 23.09 -14.29 2.75
C ASP A 429 24.11 -13.86 3.80
N HIS A 430 25.39 -14.16 3.58
CA HIS A 430 26.46 -13.78 4.50
C HIS A 430 26.62 -12.25 4.64
N ALA A 431 26.44 -11.52 3.54
CA ALA A 431 26.45 -10.06 3.50
C ALA A 431 25.10 -9.42 3.91
N GLN A 432 24.06 -10.23 4.16
CA GLN A 432 22.69 -9.79 4.45
C GLN A 432 22.08 -8.88 3.35
N ARG A 433 22.41 -9.14 2.09
CA ARG A 433 21.96 -8.38 0.93
C ARG A 433 20.92 -9.16 0.13
N PRO A 434 19.96 -8.50 -0.54
CA PRO A 434 19.07 -9.17 -1.48
C PRO A 434 19.87 -9.83 -2.60
N LEU A 435 19.48 -11.03 -3.02
CA LEU A 435 19.99 -11.66 -4.23
C LEU A 435 19.03 -11.36 -5.39
N PHE A 436 19.53 -10.68 -6.42
CA PHE A 436 18.75 -10.36 -7.60
C PHE A 436 19.25 -11.15 -8.81
N THR A 437 18.51 -12.21 -9.17
CA THR A 437 18.91 -13.15 -10.24
C THR A 437 18.31 -12.73 -11.57
N ILE A 438 19.13 -12.39 -12.56
CA ILE A 438 18.68 -12.02 -13.90
C ILE A 438 18.82 -13.23 -14.82
N THR A 439 17.73 -13.63 -15.46
CA THR A 439 17.72 -14.70 -16.46
C THR A 439 17.80 -14.12 -17.89
N SER A 440 18.18 -14.98 -18.84
CA SER A 440 18.43 -14.61 -20.25
C SER A 440 17.27 -13.88 -20.93
N ASN A 441 16.02 -14.18 -20.56
CA ASN A 441 14.82 -13.58 -21.17
C ASN A 441 14.67 -12.09 -20.85
N HIS A 442 15.14 -11.62 -19.68
CA HIS A 442 14.99 -10.22 -19.25
C HIS A 442 16.11 -9.30 -19.75
N ILE A 443 17.23 -9.89 -20.19
CA ILE A 443 18.42 -9.16 -20.62
C ILE A 443 18.18 -8.36 -21.92
N MET A 444 17.25 -8.82 -22.77
CA MET A 444 17.05 -8.27 -24.10
C MET A 444 16.29 -6.93 -24.12
N ASP A 445 15.36 -6.72 -23.19
CA ASP A 445 14.45 -5.56 -23.25
C ASP A 445 14.67 -4.52 -22.14
N ASP A 446 15.24 -4.89 -20.98
CA ASP A 446 15.15 -4.05 -19.76
C ASP A 446 16.39 -4.10 -18.84
N LEU A 447 17.51 -4.68 -19.28
CA LEU A 447 18.67 -4.94 -18.40
C LEU A 447 19.21 -3.71 -17.67
N SER A 448 19.31 -2.56 -18.35
CA SER A 448 19.81 -1.33 -17.73
C SER A 448 18.92 -0.86 -16.57
N ARG A 449 17.59 -0.97 -16.74
CA ARG A 449 16.60 -0.63 -15.70
C ARG A 449 16.73 -1.57 -14.50
N LEU A 450 16.77 -2.88 -14.76
CA LEU A 450 16.88 -3.90 -13.72
C LEU A 450 18.16 -3.76 -12.88
N LEU A 451 19.29 -3.45 -13.52
CA LEU A 451 20.55 -3.23 -12.81
C LEU A 451 20.56 -1.92 -12.01
N THR A 452 19.88 -0.89 -12.50
CA THR A 452 19.70 0.36 -11.75
C THR A 452 18.86 0.11 -10.50
N LEU A 453 17.80 -0.70 -10.60
CA LEU A 453 17.00 -1.12 -9.45
C LEU A 453 17.86 -1.92 -8.46
N ALA A 454 18.57 -2.95 -8.92
CA ALA A 454 19.44 -3.77 -8.08
C ALA A 454 20.51 -2.93 -7.35
N SER A 455 21.12 -1.97 -8.05
CA SER A 455 22.08 -1.02 -7.47
C SER A 455 21.44 -0.16 -6.39
N SER A 456 20.27 0.43 -6.65
CA SER A 456 19.56 1.25 -5.65
C SER A 456 19.09 0.44 -4.43
N TRP A 457 18.88 -0.86 -4.58
CA TRP A 457 18.58 -1.75 -3.47
C TRP A 457 19.81 -2.26 -2.71
N GLY A 458 21.02 -1.98 -3.22
CA GLY A 458 22.23 -2.63 -2.75
C GLY A 458 22.15 -4.15 -2.87
N ALA A 459 21.50 -4.69 -3.90
CA ALA A 459 21.41 -6.13 -4.12
C ALA A 459 22.72 -6.70 -4.70
N VAL A 460 22.98 -7.97 -4.39
CA VAL A 460 23.96 -8.79 -5.14
C VAL A 460 23.28 -9.27 -6.41
N VAL A 461 23.81 -8.88 -7.56
CA VAL A 461 23.29 -9.30 -8.86
C VAL A 461 23.89 -10.64 -9.26
N LEU A 462 23.07 -11.59 -9.69
CA LEU A 462 23.50 -12.86 -10.26
C LEU A 462 23.00 -12.98 -11.70
N ILE A 463 23.93 -13.11 -12.65
CA ILE A 463 23.62 -13.49 -14.04
C ILE A 463 24.08 -14.92 -14.22
N ASP A 464 23.12 -15.85 -14.19
CA ASP A 464 23.39 -17.28 -14.36
C ASP A 464 23.49 -17.63 -15.86
N GLU A 465 24.39 -18.54 -16.23
CA GLU A 465 24.60 -18.98 -17.64
C GLU A 465 24.90 -17.81 -18.59
N ALA A 466 25.77 -16.91 -18.13
CA ALA A 466 26.16 -15.70 -18.87
C ALA A 466 26.93 -16.01 -20.18
N ASP A 467 27.32 -17.27 -20.42
CA ASP A 467 27.96 -17.71 -21.66
C ASP A 467 27.06 -17.61 -22.89
N VAL A 468 25.74 -17.43 -22.75
CA VAL A 468 24.89 -17.07 -23.89
C VAL A 468 25.28 -15.68 -24.45
N PHE A 469 25.70 -14.77 -23.57
CA PHE A 469 25.93 -13.36 -23.87
C PHE A 469 27.42 -12.96 -23.96
N MET A 470 28.32 -13.84 -23.57
CA MET A 470 29.76 -13.52 -23.48
C MET A 470 30.61 -14.15 -24.58
N GLN A 471 30.02 -14.85 -25.55
CA GLN A 471 30.81 -15.49 -26.61
C GLN A 471 31.41 -14.47 -27.57
N GLU A 472 32.51 -14.86 -28.20
CA GLU A 472 33.10 -14.09 -29.30
C GLU A 472 32.07 -13.70 -30.36
N ARG A 473 32.22 -12.47 -30.85
CA ARG A 473 31.32 -11.88 -31.85
C ARG A 473 31.32 -12.72 -33.11
N ASN A 474 30.11 -13.05 -33.58
CA ASN A 474 29.94 -13.71 -34.87
C ASN A 474 29.48 -12.67 -35.91
N LEU A 475 30.15 -12.59 -37.06
CA LEU A 475 29.83 -11.64 -38.14
C LEU A 475 28.42 -11.82 -38.70
N SER A 476 27.80 -12.99 -38.51
CA SER A 476 26.45 -13.31 -39.00
C SER A 476 25.32 -12.92 -38.05
N ASP A 477 25.61 -12.56 -36.79
CA ASP A 477 24.60 -12.37 -35.75
C ASP A 477 24.64 -10.94 -35.19
N LEU A 478 23.98 -10.02 -35.90
CA LEU A 478 23.98 -8.59 -35.58
C LEU A 478 23.29 -8.30 -34.24
N ASP A 479 22.14 -8.92 -33.97
CA ASP A 479 21.34 -8.71 -32.76
C ASP A 479 22.12 -9.14 -31.51
N ARG A 480 22.81 -10.29 -31.58
CA ARG A 480 23.68 -10.74 -30.49
C ARG A 480 24.86 -9.82 -30.25
N ASN A 481 25.48 -9.31 -31.32
CA ASN A 481 26.62 -8.39 -31.20
C ASN A 481 26.21 -7.05 -30.57
N GLU A 482 24.99 -6.58 -30.82
CA GLU A 482 24.41 -5.42 -30.15
C GLU A 482 24.20 -5.67 -28.65
N LEU A 483 23.67 -6.84 -28.27
CA LEU A 483 23.52 -7.25 -26.87
C LEU A 483 24.88 -7.36 -26.15
N ILE A 484 25.88 -7.98 -26.79
CA ILE A 484 27.26 -8.05 -26.25
C ILE A 484 27.80 -6.64 -26.00
N SER A 485 27.63 -5.74 -26.97
CA SER A 485 28.11 -4.35 -26.86
C SER A 485 27.37 -3.58 -25.74
N THR A 486 26.07 -3.82 -25.59
CA THR A 486 25.25 -3.24 -24.53
C THR A 486 25.67 -3.76 -23.16
N LEU A 487 25.88 -5.07 -23.01
CA LEU A 487 26.34 -5.69 -21.77
C LEU A 487 27.74 -5.19 -21.38
N LEU A 488 28.68 -5.09 -22.32
CA LEU A 488 30.02 -4.54 -22.05
C LEU A 488 29.96 -3.10 -21.53
N ARG A 489 29.07 -2.28 -22.11
CA ARG A 489 28.85 -0.90 -21.63
C ARG A 489 28.26 -0.92 -20.22
N ILE A 490 27.27 -1.77 -19.96
CA ILE A 490 26.65 -1.90 -18.65
C ILE A 490 27.67 -2.32 -17.59
N LEU A 491 28.50 -3.33 -17.86
CA LEU A 491 29.53 -3.79 -16.93
C LEU A 491 30.57 -2.70 -16.60
N GLU A 492 30.82 -1.76 -17.52
CA GLU A 492 31.77 -0.67 -17.31
C GLU A 492 31.27 0.42 -16.34
N TYR A 493 29.95 0.61 -16.26
CA TYR A 493 29.30 1.63 -15.43
C TYR A 493 28.45 1.03 -14.29
N PHE A 494 28.49 -0.29 -14.10
CA PHE A 494 27.71 -0.93 -13.05
C PHE A 494 28.26 -0.54 -11.68
N GLU A 495 27.38 -0.04 -10.81
CA GLU A 495 27.69 0.31 -9.43
C GLU A 495 27.04 -0.73 -8.49
N GLY A 496 27.83 -1.62 -7.90
CA GLY A 496 27.33 -2.70 -7.05
C GLY A 496 28.14 -3.99 -7.18
N ILE A 497 27.58 -5.09 -6.67
CA ILE A 497 28.22 -6.41 -6.70
C ILE A 497 27.52 -7.31 -7.70
N MET A 498 28.28 -7.89 -8.63
CA MET A 498 27.76 -8.78 -9.67
C MET A 498 28.53 -10.09 -9.72
N PHE A 499 27.80 -11.21 -9.74
CA PHE A 499 28.31 -12.54 -10.03
C PHE A 499 27.82 -13.00 -11.39
N LEU A 500 28.77 -13.33 -12.25
CA LEU A 500 28.54 -13.94 -13.55
C LEU A 500 28.88 -15.42 -13.43
N THR A 501 27.99 -16.33 -13.82
CA THR A 501 28.32 -17.76 -13.89
C THR A 501 28.45 -18.21 -15.34
N THR A 502 29.33 -19.16 -15.58
CA THR A 502 29.53 -19.74 -16.92
C THR A 502 29.96 -21.20 -16.83
N ASN A 503 29.48 -22.00 -17.78
CA ASN A 503 29.97 -23.36 -17.99
C ASN A 503 31.07 -23.43 -19.07
N ARG A 504 31.33 -22.33 -19.79
CA ARG A 504 32.18 -22.29 -21.00
C ARG A 504 33.12 -21.09 -20.98
N VAL A 505 34.15 -21.15 -20.13
CA VAL A 505 35.12 -20.04 -19.99
C VAL A 505 35.94 -19.79 -21.26
N GLU A 506 36.18 -20.83 -22.05
CA GLU A 506 37.04 -20.79 -23.25
C GLU A 506 36.48 -19.92 -24.38
N VAL A 507 35.16 -19.69 -24.38
CA VAL A 507 34.47 -18.96 -25.46
C VAL A 507 34.29 -17.48 -25.11
N ILE A 508 34.74 -17.04 -23.93
CA ILE A 508 34.50 -15.67 -23.44
C ILE A 508 35.36 -14.67 -24.21
N ASP A 509 34.71 -13.65 -24.78
CA ASP A 509 35.37 -12.55 -25.45
C ASP A 509 36.32 -11.80 -24.49
N SER A 510 37.55 -11.57 -24.93
CA SER A 510 38.60 -10.85 -24.20
C SER A 510 38.17 -9.49 -23.62
N ALA A 511 37.18 -8.83 -24.24
CA ALA A 511 36.62 -7.56 -23.77
C ALA A 511 35.87 -7.68 -22.42
N PHE A 512 35.36 -8.86 -22.07
CA PHE A 512 34.77 -9.11 -20.75
C PHE A 512 35.85 -9.30 -19.68
N GLN A 513 36.97 -9.93 -20.03
CA GLN A 513 38.05 -10.21 -19.08
C GLN A 513 38.62 -8.92 -18.47
N SER A 514 38.70 -7.83 -19.24
CA SER A 514 39.17 -6.53 -18.73
C SER A 514 38.22 -5.82 -17.77
N ARG A 515 36.97 -6.30 -17.64
CA ARG A 515 35.94 -5.73 -16.76
C ARG A 515 35.63 -6.63 -15.55
N ILE A 516 36.21 -7.83 -15.51
CA ILE A 516 36.06 -8.78 -14.40
C ILE A 516 37.18 -8.53 -13.39
N HIS A 517 36.81 -8.34 -12.12
CA HIS A 517 37.75 -8.06 -11.05
C HIS A 517 38.36 -9.34 -10.48
N LEU A 518 37.54 -10.39 -10.36
CA LEU A 518 37.99 -11.68 -9.87
C LEU A 518 37.34 -12.83 -10.65
N SER A 519 38.17 -13.69 -11.21
CA SER A 519 37.76 -14.94 -11.84
C SER A 519 38.04 -16.12 -10.91
N ILE A 520 37.01 -16.92 -10.63
CA ILE A 520 37.08 -18.06 -9.73
C ILE A 520 36.79 -19.34 -10.51
N ALA A 521 37.83 -20.16 -10.63
CA ALA A 521 37.73 -21.48 -11.24
C ALA A 521 37.17 -22.50 -10.24
N TYR A 522 36.14 -23.23 -10.70
CA TYR A 522 35.57 -24.41 -10.07
C TYR A 522 35.95 -25.64 -10.91
N PRO A 523 37.00 -26.38 -10.53
CA PRO A 523 37.35 -27.61 -11.23
C PRO A 523 36.27 -28.69 -11.02
N PRO A 524 36.28 -29.76 -11.82
CA PRO A 524 35.52 -30.97 -11.52
C PRO A 524 35.79 -31.45 -10.09
N LEU A 525 34.76 -31.99 -9.43
CA LEU A 525 34.88 -32.46 -8.05
C LEU A 525 35.86 -33.63 -7.97
N SER A 526 36.82 -33.56 -7.02
CA SER A 526 37.67 -34.71 -6.71
C SER A 526 36.90 -35.76 -5.93
N VAL A 527 37.46 -36.97 -5.83
CA VAL A 527 36.92 -38.03 -4.97
C VAL A 527 36.80 -37.53 -3.52
N ASP A 528 37.82 -36.85 -3.01
CA ASP A 528 37.81 -36.31 -1.64
C ASP A 528 36.71 -35.26 -1.45
N THR A 529 36.54 -34.32 -2.39
CA THR A 529 35.47 -33.31 -2.31
C THR A 529 34.08 -33.95 -2.40
N ARG A 530 33.89 -34.98 -3.24
CA ARG A 530 32.61 -35.72 -3.28
C ARG A 530 32.35 -36.46 -1.97
N LYS A 531 33.39 -37.00 -1.35
CA LYS A 531 33.29 -37.68 -0.05
C LYS A 531 32.82 -36.73 1.04
N GLU A 532 33.39 -35.53 1.10
CA GLU A 532 32.95 -34.46 2.00
C GLU A 532 31.48 -34.07 1.74
N LEU A 533 31.09 -33.86 0.47
CA LEU A 533 29.69 -33.58 0.12
C LEU A 533 28.73 -34.67 0.59
N TRP A 534 29.06 -35.94 0.36
CA TRP A 534 28.23 -37.06 0.78
C TRP A 534 28.06 -37.08 2.30
N ARG A 535 29.17 -36.94 3.04
CA ARG A 535 29.14 -36.87 4.51
C ARG A 535 28.26 -35.71 4.99
N ASP A 536 28.45 -34.51 4.43
CA ASP A 536 27.67 -33.32 4.82
C ASP A 536 26.17 -33.50 4.57
N TRP A 537 25.79 -34.01 3.40
CA TRP A 537 24.37 -34.21 3.08
C TRP A 537 23.73 -35.33 3.92
N ILE A 538 24.44 -36.41 4.20
CA ILE A 538 23.94 -37.52 5.02
C ILE A 538 23.77 -37.07 6.48
N THR A 539 24.76 -36.36 7.02
CA THR A 539 24.72 -35.82 8.39
C THR A 539 23.53 -34.87 8.56
N ARG A 540 23.33 -33.96 7.61
CA ARG A 540 22.16 -33.05 7.61
C ARG A 540 20.82 -33.79 7.48
N ALA A 541 20.77 -34.87 6.72
CA ALA A 541 19.56 -35.67 6.55
C ALA A 541 19.19 -36.47 7.82
N ASP A 542 20.14 -36.71 8.74
CA ASP A 542 19.93 -37.40 10.02
C ASP A 542 20.11 -36.46 11.24
N SER A 543 19.50 -35.27 11.18
CA SER A 543 19.46 -34.30 12.31
C SER A 543 20.84 -33.86 12.82
N ASP A 544 21.77 -33.64 11.90
CA ASP A 544 23.15 -33.20 12.16
C ASP A 544 24.00 -34.18 12.98
N SER A 545 23.63 -35.46 12.97
CA SER A 545 24.43 -36.56 13.54
C SER A 545 24.97 -37.46 12.43
N GLU A 546 26.24 -37.86 12.54
CA GLU A 546 26.81 -38.85 11.63
C GLU A 546 26.20 -40.23 11.96
N PRO A 547 25.54 -40.93 11.01
CA PRO A 547 24.90 -42.20 11.30
C PRO A 547 25.91 -43.33 11.51
N ASP A 548 25.58 -44.29 12.39
CA ASP A 548 26.45 -45.46 12.68
C ASP A 548 26.76 -46.32 11.43
N TRP A 549 25.87 -46.31 10.44
CA TRP A 549 26.03 -47.05 9.18
C TRP A 549 26.95 -46.33 8.17
N LEU A 550 27.28 -45.05 8.40
CA LEU A 550 28.13 -44.26 7.51
C LEU A 550 29.61 -44.61 7.70
N THR A 551 30.01 -45.76 7.17
CA THR A 551 31.41 -46.19 7.22
C THR A 551 32.27 -45.47 6.19
N GLU A 552 33.57 -45.31 6.49
CA GLU A 552 34.57 -44.80 5.56
C GLU A 552 34.61 -45.58 4.23
N SER A 553 34.37 -46.89 4.27
CA SER A 553 34.29 -47.75 3.08
C SER A 553 33.10 -47.37 2.20
N TYR A 554 31.94 -47.14 2.80
CA TYR A 554 30.72 -46.76 2.07
C TYR A 554 30.83 -45.35 1.48
N LEU A 555 31.40 -44.40 2.23
CA LEU A 555 31.70 -43.06 1.72
C LEU A 555 32.66 -43.09 0.53
N ASN A 556 33.70 -43.95 0.56
CA ASN A 556 34.59 -44.13 -0.58
C ASN A 556 33.86 -44.73 -1.80
N GLU A 557 32.94 -45.67 -1.60
CA GLU A 557 32.11 -46.22 -2.68
C GLU A 557 31.27 -45.13 -3.35
N LEU A 558 30.57 -44.32 -2.55
CA LEU A 558 29.76 -43.20 -3.03
C LEU A 558 30.60 -42.14 -3.76
N ALA A 559 31.77 -41.80 -3.21
CA ALA A 559 32.67 -40.78 -3.75
C ALA A 559 33.37 -41.19 -5.06
N ASN A 560 33.51 -42.49 -5.31
CA ASN A 560 34.06 -43.01 -6.57
C ASN A 560 33.08 -42.89 -7.75
N ARG A 561 31.79 -42.64 -7.49
CA ARG A 561 30.83 -42.35 -8.55
C ARG A 561 31.05 -40.93 -9.06
N ASP A 562 31.12 -40.76 -10.38
CA ASP A 562 31.33 -39.46 -11.01
C ASP A 562 30.02 -38.65 -11.03
N LEU A 563 29.71 -38.05 -9.87
CA LEU A 563 28.50 -37.27 -9.62
C LEU A 563 28.86 -35.84 -9.28
N ASN A 564 28.13 -34.88 -9.83
CA ASN A 564 28.24 -33.48 -9.41
C ASN A 564 27.40 -33.20 -8.14
N GLY A 565 27.61 -32.06 -7.50
CA GLY A 565 26.93 -31.73 -6.24
C GLY A 565 25.41 -31.59 -6.38
N ARG A 566 24.90 -31.18 -7.55
CA ARG A 566 23.46 -31.12 -7.83
C ARG A 566 22.85 -32.53 -7.87
N GLU A 567 23.56 -33.48 -8.48
CA GLU A 567 23.13 -34.88 -8.54
C GLU A 567 23.15 -35.54 -7.17
N ILE A 568 24.21 -35.34 -6.38
CA ILE A 568 24.30 -35.83 -4.99
C ILE A 568 23.12 -35.30 -4.17
N LYS A 569 22.84 -33.99 -4.23
CA LYS A 569 21.69 -33.38 -3.56
C LYS A 569 20.36 -34.00 -3.97
N ASN A 570 20.17 -34.26 -5.27
CA ASN A 570 18.94 -34.87 -5.78
C ASN A 570 18.76 -36.31 -5.28
N VAL A 571 19.83 -37.11 -5.28
CA VAL A 571 19.81 -38.46 -4.70
C VAL A 571 19.42 -38.42 -3.23
N MET A 572 20.03 -37.51 -2.47
CA MET A 572 19.73 -37.36 -1.04
C MET A 572 18.31 -36.87 -0.77
N LYS A 573 17.75 -36.01 -1.62
CA LYS A 573 16.32 -35.64 -1.54
C LYS A 573 15.40 -36.84 -1.74
N ILE A 574 15.69 -37.72 -2.71
CA ILE A 574 14.92 -38.93 -2.95
C ILE A 574 15.04 -39.87 -1.74
N ALA A 575 16.27 -40.10 -1.27
CA ALA A 575 16.53 -40.95 -0.11
C ALA A 575 15.79 -40.45 1.16
N HIS A 576 15.86 -39.14 1.43
CA HIS A 576 15.16 -38.53 2.56
C HIS A 576 13.63 -38.64 2.42
N ALA A 577 13.08 -38.41 1.23
CA ALA A 577 11.64 -38.56 0.98
C ALA A 577 11.16 -40.01 1.20
N LEU A 578 11.95 -41.01 0.77
CA LEU A 578 11.66 -42.42 1.02
C LEU A 578 11.63 -42.73 2.51
N ALA A 579 12.68 -42.34 3.25
CA ALA A 579 12.77 -42.56 4.69
C ALA A 579 11.64 -41.84 5.46
N HIS A 580 11.34 -40.60 5.08
CA HIS A 580 10.28 -39.79 5.70
C HIS A 580 8.89 -40.37 5.45
N SER A 581 8.62 -40.88 4.24
CA SER A 581 7.34 -41.54 3.91
C SER A 581 7.07 -42.76 4.79
N GLU A 582 8.13 -43.45 5.20
CA GLU A 582 8.10 -44.62 6.08
C GLU A 582 8.28 -44.25 7.56
N LYS A 583 8.30 -42.94 7.90
CA LYS A 583 8.48 -42.39 9.26
C LYS A 583 9.71 -42.95 10.00
N ARG A 584 10.80 -43.20 9.28
CA ARG A 584 12.06 -43.69 9.84
C ARG A 584 13.21 -42.78 9.49
N ARG A 585 14.35 -42.99 10.18
CA ARG A 585 15.61 -42.33 9.83
C ARG A 585 16.16 -42.87 8.50
N ILE A 586 16.98 -42.05 7.86
CA ILE A 586 17.66 -42.41 6.62
C ILE A 586 18.68 -43.53 6.86
N HIS A 587 18.73 -44.49 5.94
CA HIS A 587 19.65 -45.62 5.97
C HIS A 587 20.35 -45.78 4.61
N ASP A 588 21.42 -46.57 4.54
CA ASP A 588 22.19 -46.83 3.31
C ASP A 588 21.32 -47.29 2.13
N THR A 589 20.29 -48.09 2.40
CA THR A 589 19.32 -48.60 1.42
C THR A 589 18.55 -47.49 0.73
N ASP A 590 18.28 -46.37 1.41
CA ASP A 590 17.57 -45.24 0.82
C ASP A 590 18.44 -44.46 -0.15
N VAL A 591 19.72 -44.27 0.22
CA VAL A 591 20.73 -43.64 -0.64
C VAL A 591 20.93 -44.49 -1.88
N PHE A 592 21.03 -45.82 -1.72
CA PHE A 592 21.10 -46.76 -2.83
C PHE A 592 19.87 -46.69 -3.75
N ARG A 593 18.65 -46.71 -3.19
CA ARG A 593 17.41 -46.55 -3.98
C ARG A 593 17.34 -45.20 -4.69
N GLY A 594 17.86 -44.13 -4.07
CA GLY A 594 17.97 -42.82 -4.71
C GLY A 594 18.93 -42.83 -5.91
N LEU A 595 20.03 -43.57 -5.82
CA LEU A 595 20.96 -43.79 -6.93
C LEU A 595 20.30 -44.60 -8.05
N GLU A 596 19.62 -45.70 -7.74
CA GLU A 596 18.87 -46.51 -8.73
C GLU A 596 17.78 -45.70 -9.44
N ALA A 597 17.04 -44.88 -8.69
CA ALA A 597 16.00 -44.02 -9.26
C ALA A 597 16.59 -43.05 -10.30
N ARG A 598 17.74 -42.45 -10.03
CA ARG A 598 18.46 -41.59 -10.99
C ARG A 598 18.88 -42.37 -12.23
N ASP A 599 19.51 -43.52 -12.04
CA ASP A 599 20.05 -44.31 -13.15
C ASP A 599 18.92 -44.83 -14.07
N SER A 600 17.72 -45.05 -13.53
CA SER A 600 16.52 -45.38 -14.31
C SER A 600 15.99 -44.23 -15.19
N VAL A 601 16.23 -42.97 -14.80
CA VAL A 601 15.81 -41.77 -15.56
C VAL A 601 16.67 -41.57 -16.82
N GLN A 602 17.95 -41.95 -16.81
CA GLN A 602 18.79 -41.91 -18.00
C GLN A 602 18.32 -42.87 -19.12
N HIS A 603 17.50 -43.87 -18.78
CA HIS A 603 16.99 -44.87 -19.73
C HIS A 603 15.55 -44.66 -20.22
N LYS A 604 14.84 -43.63 -19.72
CA LYS A 604 13.43 -43.37 -20.10
C LYS A 604 13.16 -41.89 -20.41
N GLN A 605 13.74 -41.38 -21.49
CA GLN A 605 13.18 -40.21 -22.17
C GLN A 605 12.08 -40.68 -23.13
N ASN A 606 10.81 -40.68 -22.69
CA ASN A 606 9.60 -40.52 -23.52
C ASN A 606 8.34 -40.92 -22.74
N ASN A 607 7.94 -40.14 -21.73
CA ASN A 607 6.55 -40.09 -21.28
C ASN A 607 6.29 -38.73 -20.66
N PHE A 608 5.42 -37.93 -21.29
CA PHE A 608 4.96 -36.66 -20.76
C PHE A 608 3.72 -36.90 -19.91
N VAL A 609 3.71 -36.39 -18.69
CA VAL A 609 2.50 -36.29 -17.86
C VAL A 609 1.96 -34.88 -18.04
N VAL A 610 0.72 -34.76 -18.50
CA VAL A 610 0.02 -33.49 -18.67
C VAL A 610 -0.85 -33.26 -17.44
N CYS A 611 -0.66 -32.13 -16.77
CA CYS A 611 -1.61 -31.63 -15.78
C CYS A 611 -2.67 -30.81 -16.54
N LEU A 612 -3.92 -31.28 -16.53
CA LEU A 612 -5.06 -30.56 -17.07
C LEU A 612 -5.73 -29.81 -15.92
N ASP A 613 -5.65 -28.48 -15.94
CA ASP A 613 -6.49 -27.60 -15.13
C ASP A 613 -7.73 -27.24 -15.95
N LEU A 614 -8.92 -27.52 -15.41
CA LEU A 614 -10.21 -27.29 -16.07
C LEU A 614 -10.85 -25.94 -15.66
N ASN A 615 -10.16 -25.10 -14.89
CA ASN A 615 -10.66 -23.82 -14.40
C ASN A 615 -10.10 -22.58 -15.14
N THR A 616 -9.44 -22.75 -16.28
CA THR A 616 -9.10 -21.63 -17.20
C THR A 616 -10.11 -21.45 -18.31
#